data_AF-A0AAD2DFX1-F1
#
_entry.id   AF-A0AAD2DFX1-F1
#
_cell.length_a   1.000
_cell.length_b   1.000
_cell.length_c   1.000
_cell.angle_alpha   90.00
_cell.angle_beta   90.00
_cell.angle_gamma   90.00
#
_symmetry.space_group_name_H-M   'P 1'
#
loop_
_entity.id
_entity.type
_entity.pdbx_description
1 polymer ?
#
loop_
_entity_poly.entity_id
_entity_poly.type
_entity_poly.pdbx_seq_one_letter_code
_entity_poly.pdbx_strand_id
1 'polypeptide(L)'
;MLLLKIKLIFHSSYMISSSKNSLKDISYFGNAIQGGAATATPNDLLSNGLGWAAQQLNQMIAAKTLEETKNNYENWLKCPRLSMKGARTNTFVVGSSPQFNVYGNDFGWGNPWP
;
A
#
# COMPACT_ATOMS: atom_id res chain seq x y z
N MET A 1 -13.41 -4.70 -29.44
CA MET A 1 -13.96 -4.76 -28.07
C MET A 1 -12.81 -4.50 -27.09
N LEU A 2 -12.65 -3.27 -26.61
CA LEU A 2 -11.58 -2.92 -25.66
C LEU A 2 -11.95 -3.48 -24.28
N LEU A 3 -11.21 -4.48 -23.81
CA LEU A 3 -11.35 -5.05 -22.47
C LEU A 3 -10.99 -3.98 -21.44
N LEU A 4 -12.01 -3.42 -20.79
CA LEU A 4 -11.85 -2.51 -19.66
C LEU A 4 -11.16 -3.28 -18.54
N LYS A 5 -9.93 -2.91 -18.18
CA LYS A 5 -9.22 -3.51 -17.03
C LYS A 5 -9.41 -2.61 -15.82
N ILE A 6 -9.87 -3.18 -14.71
CA ILE A 6 -9.98 -2.49 -13.43
C ILE A 6 -8.65 -2.64 -12.70
N LYS A 7 -8.02 -1.51 -12.38
CA LYS A 7 -6.76 -1.48 -11.62
C LYS A 7 -7.08 -1.27 -10.14
N LEU A 8 -6.73 -2.24 -9.31
CA LEU A 8 -6.84 -2.15 -7.85
C LEU A 8 -5.49 -1.72 -7.32
N ILE A 9 -5.39 -0.52 -6.75
CA ILE A 9 -4.12 0.03 -6.26
C ILE A 9 -4.12 0.02 -4.74
N PHE A 10 -3.19 -0.70 -4.16
CA PHE A 10 -2.92 -0.64 -2.72
C PHE A 10 -1.77 0.32 -2.47
N HIS A 11 -1.93 1.25 -1.53
CA HIS A 11 -0.78 1.97 -0.96
C HIS A 11 -0.50 1.35 0.41
N SER A 12 0.59 0.61 0.50
CA SER A 12 1.17 0.23 1.80
C SER A 12 2.12 1.33 2.21
N SER A 13 1.80 2.03 3.29
CA SER A 13 2.79 2.80 4.04
C SER A 13 3.60 1.79 4.83
N TYR A 14 4.69 1.27 4.26
CA TYR A 14 5.66 0.57 5.08
C TYR A 14 6.36 1.65 5.88
N MET A 15 5.92 1.87 7.12
CA MET A 15 6.84 2.39 8.12
C MET A 15 8.01 1.40 8.14
N ILE A 16 9.15 1.77 7.55
CA ILE A 16 10.42 1.07 7.74
C ILE A 16 10.84 1.34 9.19
N SER A 17 10.09 0.77 10.12
CA SER A 17 10.26 0.87 11.56
C SER A 17 9.73 -0.37 12.29
N SER A 18 9.09 -1.33 11.62
CA SER A 18 8.73 -2.61 12.25
C SER A 18 8.61 -3.75 11.25
N SER A 19 9.67 -4.00 10.48
CA SER A 19 10.01 -5.38 10.15
C SER A 19 10.60 -5.98 11.43
N LYS A 20 9.97 -7.03 11.96
CA LYS A 20 10.26 -7.65 13.26
C LYS A 20 11.72 -8.12 13.49
N ASN A 21 12.70 -7.86 12.62
CA ASN A 21 14.06 -8.39 12.80
C ASN A 21 15.23 -7.55 12.23
N SER A 22 15.09 -6.26 11.92
CA SER A 22 16.29 -5.45 11.62
C SER A 22 15.99 -3.96 11.74
N LEU A 23 16.78 -3.29 12.59
CA LEU A 23 16.81 -1.85 12.89
C LEU A 23 15.82 -1.38 13.96
N LYS A 24 16.29 -1.50 15.22
CA LYS A 24 15.63 -1.03 16.44
C LYS A 24 15.78 0.47 16.72
N ASP A 25 16.54 1.25 15.94
CA ASP A 25 17.02 2.56 16.43
C ASP A 25 16.99 3.75 15.45
N ILE A 26 16.12 3.77 14.44
CA ILE A 26 15.88 5.01 13.68
C ILE A 26 14.38 5.18 13.45
N SER A 27 13.76 6.06 14.23
CA SER A 27 12.42 6.59 13.98
C SER A 27 12.45 7.46 12.72
N TYR A 28 12.34 6.81 11.56
CA TYR A 28 12.22 7.48 10.27
C TYR A 28 10.98 8.39 10.27
N PHE A 29 11.20 9.71 10.11
CA PHE A 29 10.15 10.71 10.00
C PHE A 29 10.04 11.18 8.54
N GLY A 30 9.20 10.50 7.76
CA GLY A 30 9.01 10.78 6.35
C GLY A 30 7.97 9.87 5.69
N ASN A 31 7.75 10.05 4.39
CA ASN A 31 6.80 9.24 3.63
C ASN A 31 7.49 8.01 3.02
N ALA A 32 7.26 6.84 3.61
CA ALA A 32 7.67 5.55 3.05
C ALA A 32 6.46 4.81 2.47
N ILE A 33 6.02 5.23 1.28
CA ILE A 33 4.83 4.70 0.61
C ILE A 33 5.25 3.98 -0.67
N GLN A 34 4.92 2.70 -0.77
CA GLN A 34 5.09 1.96 -2.01
C GLN A 34 3.77 1.31 -2.44
N GLY A 35 3.24 1.81 -3.55
CA GLY A 35 2.02 1.28 -4.15
C GLY A 35 2.25 -0.06 -4.86
N GLY A 36 1.18 -0.82 -5.03
CA GLY A 36 1.13 -1.98 -5.91
C GLY A 36 -0.22 -2.05 -6.61
N ALA A 37 -0.32 -2.83 -7.68
CA ALA A 37 -1.55 -2.92 -8.45
C ALA A 37 -1.90 -4.35 -8.86
N ALA A 38 -3.15 -4.75 -8.66
CA ALA A 38 -3.75 -5.92 -9.30
C ALA A 38 -4.69 -5.46 -10.42
N THR A 39 -4.83 -6.27 -11.48
CA THR A 39 -5.76 -5.98 -12.58
C THR A 39 -6.77 -7.10 -12.73
N ALA A 40 -8.05 -6.75 -12.88
CA ALA A 40 -9.13 -7.69 -13.16
C ALA A 40 -10.05 -7.15 -14.25
N THR A 41 -10.76 -8.02 -14.96
CA THR A 41 -11.86 -7.59 -15.84
C THR A 41 -13.15 -7.42 -15.04
N PRO A 42 -14.13 -6.63 -15.55
CA PRO A 42 -15.46 -6.55 -14.94
C PRO A 42 -16.10 -7.93 -14.75
N ASN A 43 -15.91 -8.83 -15.70
CA ASN A 43 -16.47 -10.17 -15.63
C ASN A 43 -15.83 -11.01 -14.50
N ASP A 44 -14.52 -10.89 -14.30
CA ASP A 44 -13.83 -11.57 -13.19
C ASP A 44 -14.37 -11.11 -11.84
N LEU A 45 -14.62 -9.81 -11.68
CA LEU A 45 -15.16 -9.24 -10.45
C LEU A 45 -16.61 -9.64 -10.20
N LEU A 46 -17.44 -9.62 -11.25
CA LEU A 46 -18.86 -10.01 -11.16
C LEU A 46 -19.01 -11.52 -10.88
N SER A 47 -18.13 -12.35 -11.45
CA SER A 47 -18.23 -13.81 -11.32
C SER A 47 -17.65 -14.35 -10.01
N ASN A 48 -16.55 -13.76 -9.53
CA ASN A 48 -15.82 -14.27 -8.35
C ASN A 48 -16.08 -13.48 -7.06
N GLY A 49 -16.68 -12.28 -7.15
CA GLY A 49 -17.04 -11.46 -6.02
C GLY A 49 -15.86 -10.77 -5.30
N LEU A 50 -16.16 -10.17 -4.15
CA LEU A 50 -15.21 -9.33 -3.39
C LEU A 50 -14.08 -10.12 -2.73
N GLY A 51 -14.35 -11.34 -2.25
CA GLY A 51 -13.34 -12.17 -1.59
C GLY A 51 -12.17 -12.51 -2.51
N TRP A 52 -12.48 -12.84 -3.77
CA TRP A 52 -11.46 -13.06 -4.80
C TRP A 52 -10.66 -11.79 -5.10
N ALA A 53 -11.32 -10.63 -5.24
CA ALA A 53 -10.62 -9.36 -5.46
C ALA A 53 -9.65 -9.02 -4.30
N ALA A 54 -10.06 -9.30 -3.05
CA ALA A 54 -9.22 -9.15 -1.87
C ALA A 54 -8.02 -10.13 -1.90
N GLN A 55 -8.23 -11.37 -2.36
CA GLN A 55 -7.15 -12.35 -2.54
C GLN A 55 -6.13 -11.89 -3.59
N GLN A 56 -6.57 -11.35 -4.73
CA GLN A 56 -5.65 -10.82 -5.76
C GLN A 56 -4.78 -9.69 -5.21
N LEU A 57 -5.37 -8.80 -4.37
CA LEU A 57 -4.62 -7.77 -3.67
C LEU A 57 -3.65 -8.36 -2.63
N ASN A 58 -4.07 -9.36 -1.87
CA ASN A 58 -3.22 -10.01 -0.88
C ASN A 58 -2.01 -10.70 -1.52
N GLN A 59 -2.20 -11.44 -2.61
CA GLN A 59 -1.12 -12.07 -3.36
C GLN A 59 -0.12 -11.03 -3.90
N MET A 60 -0.62 -9.93 -4.45
CA MET A 60 0.22 -8.83 -4.93
C MET A 60 1.04 -8.20 -3.78
N ILE A 61 0.45 -8.01 -2.60
CA ILE A 61 1.17 -7.52 -1.42
C ILE A 61 2.21 -8.53 -0.93
N ALA A 62 1.84 -9.82 -0.88
CA ALA A 62 2.72 -10.90 -0.40
C ALA A 62 3.92 -11.15 -1.33
N ALA A 63 3.78 -10.86 -2.62
CA ALA A 63 4.87 -10.98 -3.59
C ALA A 63 5.96 -9.90 -3.41
N LYS A 64 5.68 -8.80 -2.69
CA LYS A 64 6.67 -7.72 -2.52
C LYS A 64 7.79 -8.15 -1.59
N THR A 65 9.03 -7.98 -2.06
CA THR A 65 10.22 -8.23 -1.25
C THR A 65 10.86 -6.93 -0.74
N LEU A 66 11.64 -7.05 0.34
CA LEU A 66 12.40 -5.93 0.89
C LEU A 66 13.45 -5.44 -0.12
N GLU A 67 14.09 -6.35 -0.85
CA GLU A 67 15.10 -6.04 -1.85
C GLU A 67 14.52 -5.24 -3.02
N GLU A 68 13.39 -5.68 -3.57
CA GLU A 68 12.67 -4.92 -4.61
C GLU A 68 12.26 -3.54 -4.13
N THR A 69 11.83 -3.42 -2.86
CA THR A 69 11.43 -2.13 -2.27
C THR A 69 12.62 -1.19 -2.17
N LYS A 70 13.78 -1.67 -1.71
CA LYS A 70 15.02 -0.89 -1.63
C LYS A 70 15.50 -0.44 -3.01
N ASN A 71 15.57 -1.37 -3.96
CA ASN A 71 16.01 -1.06 -5.32
C ASN A 71 15.08 -0.02 -6.00
N ASN A 72 13.76 -0.16 -5.81
CA ASN A 72 12.80 0.84 -6.31
C ASN A 72 13.04 2.23 -5.70
N TYR A 73 13.34 2.29 -4.40
CA TYR A 73 13.65 3.54 -3.72
C TYR A 73 14.96 4.17 -4.21
N GLU A 74 16.03 3.39 -4.32
CA GLU A 74 17.33 3.85 -4.84
C GLU A 74 17.22 4.36 -6.28
N ASN A 75 16.44 3.67 -7.12
CA ASN A 75 16.19 4.12 -8.49
C ASN A 75 15.34 5.39 -8.55
N TRP A 76 14.38 5.55 -7.63
CA TRP A 76 13.63 6.80 -7.52
C TRP A 76 14.52 7.96 -7.05
N LEU A 77 15.46 7.75 -6.13
CA LEU A 77 16.42 8.78 -5.71
C LEU A 77 17.30 9.28 -6.87
N LYS A 78 17.69 8.38 -7.78
CA LYS A 78 18.47 8.74 -8.97
C LYS A 78 17.68 9.61 -9.96
N CYS A 79 16.36 9.45 -10.01
CA CYS A 79 15.48 10.21 -10.90
C CYS A 79 14.12 10.44 -10.22
N PRO A 80 14.02 11.45 -9.33
CA PRO A 80 12.81 11.71 -8.57
C PRO A 80 11.74 12.22 -9.53
N ARG A 81 10.73 11.40 -9.76
CA ARG A 81 9.56 11.77 -10.55
C ARG A 81 8.36 11.93 -9.64
N LEU A 82 7.73 13.10 -9.71
CA LEU A 82 6.44 13.35 -9.11
C LEU A 82 5.37 12.71 -10.00
N SER A 83 4.73 11.65 -9.50
CA SER A 83 3.61 11.04 -10.20
C SER A 83 2.36 11.90 -9.97
N MET A 84 2.11 12.85 -10.86
CA MET A 84 0.83 13.56 -10.90
C MET A 84 -0.26 12.55 -11.24
N LYS A 85 -1.11 12.24 -10.26
CA LYS A 85 -2.27 11.37 -10.47
C LYS A 85 -3.31 12.13 -11.29
N GLY A 86 -3.26 12.00 -12.61
CA GLY A 86 -4.38 12.40 -13.49
C GLY A 86 -5.64 11.59 -13.17
N ALA A 87 -6.77 12.00 -13.75
CA ALA A 87 -8.04 11.28 -13.60
C ALA A 87 -7.85 9.81 -14.00
N ARG A 88 -8.09 8.89 -13.04
CA ARG A 88 -7.97 7.45 -13.27
C ARG A 88 -9.34 6.90 -13.59
N THR A 89 -9.55 6.47 -14.83
CA THR A 89 -10.75 5.70 -15.18
C THR A 89 -10.57 4.25 -14.76
N ASN A 90 -11.67 3.60 -14.36
CA ASN A 90 -11.70 2.16 -14.04
C ASN A 90 -10.63 1.73 -13.03
N THR A 91 -10.37 2.56 -12.02
CA THR A 91 -9.33 2.28 -11.02
C THR A 91 -9.93 2.50 -9.63
N PHE A 92 -9.76 1.52 -8.76
CA PHE A 92 -10.09 1.64 -7.35
C PHE A 92 -8.81 1.70 -6.53
N VAL A 93 -8.73 2.66 -5.62
CA VAL A 93 -7.53 2.90 -4.81
C VAL A 93 -7.88 2.70 -3.36
N VAL A 94 -7.15 1.80 -2.71
CA VAL A 94 -7.28 1.51 -1.28
C VAL A 94 -5.97 1.84 -0.59
N GLY A 95 -6.05 2.49 0.56
CA GLY A 95 -4.93 2.71 1.45
C GLY A 95 -5.32 2.29 2.86
N SER A 96 -4.40 1.68 3.58
CA SER A 96 -4.59 1.34 4.99
C SER A 96 -3.27 1.48 5.73
N SER A 97 -3.31 2.00 6.96
CA SER A 97 -2.17 2.02 7.87
C SER A 97 -2.49 1.28 9.18
N PRO A 98 -2.83 -0.04 9.11
CA PRO A 98 -3.34 -0.78 10.26
C PRO A 98 -2.31 -0.96 11.38
N GLN A 99 -1.03 -0.68 11.11
CA GLN A 99 0.07 -0.81 12.07
C GLN A 99 0.32 0.48 12.87
N PHE A 100 -0.35 1.59 12.53
CA PHE A 100 -0.21 2.82 13.29
C PHE A 100 -1.07 2.74 14.55
N ASN A 101 -0.41 2.74 15.71
CA ASN A 101 -1.07 2.70 17.00
C ASN A 101 -1.68 4.08 17.35
N VAL A 102 -2.81 4.41 16.73
CA VAL A 102 -3.56 5.65 16.98
C VAL A 102 -3.97 5.73 18.46
N TYR A 103 -4.36 4.59 19.04
CA TYR A 103 -4.98 4.54 20.36
C TYR A 103 -3.99 4.43 21.53
N GLY A 104 -2.71 4.19 21.26
CA GLY A 104 -1.68 4.09 22.31
C GLY A 104 -1.03 5.41 22.69
N ASN A 105 -1.48 6.54 22.14
CA ASN A 105 -1.01 7.86 22.52
C ASN A 105 -1.83 8.38 23.71
N ASP A 106 -1.19 8.50 24.88
CA ASP A 106 -1.74 9.19 26.04
C ASP A 106 -0.91 10.45 26.31
N PHE A 107 -1.53 11.61 26.13
CA PHE A 107 -0.92 12.91 26.42
C PHE A 107 -1.10 13.34 27.89
N GLY A 108 -1.60 12.44 28.75
CA GLY A 108 -1.95 12.69 30.14
C GLY A 108 -3.42 13.09 30.34
N TRP A 109 -4.24 13.01 29.28
CA TRP A 109 -5.67 13.33 29.31
C TRP A 109 -6.55 12.08 29.21
N GLY A 110 -5.94 10.90 29.28
CA GLY A 110 -6.59 9.61 29.11
C GLY A 110 -6.55 9.11 27.68
N ASN A 111 -6.79 7.82 27.52
CA ASN A 111 -6.80 7.19 26.19
C ASN A 111 -7.91 7.78 25.31
N PRO A 112 -7.70 7.84 23.98
CA PRO A 112 -8.77 8.12 23.05
C PRO A 112 -9.94 7.14 23.26
N TRP A 113 -11.17 7.68 23.25
CA TRP A 113 -12.40 6.92 23.51
C TRP A 113 -12.55 5.76 22.50
N PRO A 114 -13.14 4.62 22.95
CA PRO A 114 -13.32 3.42 22.12
C PRO A 114 -14.31 3.61 20.96
#